data_AF-A0A4Q7ZNL6-F1
#
_entry.id   AF-A0A4Q7ZNL6-F1
#
_cell.length_a   1.000
_cell.length_b   1.000
_cell.length_c   1.000
_cell.angle_alpha   90.00
_cell.angle_beta   90.00
_cell.angle_gamma   90.00
#
_symmetry.space_group_name_H-M   'P 1'
#
loop_
_entity.id
_entity.type
_entity.pdbx_description
1 polymer ?
#
loop_
_entity_poly.entity_id
_entity_poly.type
_entity_poly.pdbx_seq_one_letter_code
_entity_poly.pdbx_strand_id
1 'polypeptide(L)' 'MSLRFIGKDPGSPDGGSPTVWVDDEDGSIVVQGWKIEDAATLAAVQATGPIPDRETVLRLPSRMVPFLQEVYGAGVEDR' A
#
# COMPACT_ATOMS: atom_id res chain seq x y z
N MET A 1 -4.74 -17.52 -3.47
CA MET A 1 -4.49 -16.09 -3.71
C MET A 1 -4.64 -15.82 -5.20
N SER A 2 -5.57 -14.94 -5.54
CA SER A 2 -5.81 -14.48 -6.92
C SER A 2 -5.46 -12.99 -7.01
N LEU A 3 -4.16 -12.70 -6.99
CA LEU A 3 -3.68 -11.30 -7.00
C LEU A 3 -3.79 -10.69 -8.39
N ARG A 4 -4.67 -9.71 -8.53
CA ARG A 4 -4.78 -8.87 -9.72
C ARG A 4 -3.93 -7.63 -9.58
N PHE A 5 -3.02 -7.43 -10.52
CA PHE A 5 -2.14 -6.27 -10.57
C PHE A 5 -2.95 -5.01 -10.89
N ILE A 6 -2.74 -3.95 -10.10
CA ILE A 6 -3.36 -2.64 -10.31
C ILE A 6 -2.36 -1.65 -10.87
N GLY A 7 -1.19 -1.55 -10.24
CA GLY A 7 -0.23 -0.56 -10.65
C GLY A 7 1.06 -0.60 -9.87
N LYS A 8 2.06 0.04 -10.46
CA LYS A 8 3.39 0.22 -9.89
C LYS A 8 3.79 1.68 -10.06
N ASP A 9 4.55 2.19 -9.11
CA ASP A 9 5.06 3.54 -9.14
C ASP A 9 5.90 3.81 -10.41
N PRO A 10 5.42 4.68 -11.32
CA PRO A 10 6.13 4.99 -12.57
C PRO A 10 7.37 5.87 -12.35
N GLY A 11 7.50 6.52 -11.18
CA GLY A 11 8.61 7.41 -10.84
C GLY A 11 9.70 6.75 -10.00
N SER A 12 9.71 5.42 -9.89
CA SER A 12 10.65 4.70 -9.03
C SER A 12 12.06 4.67 -9.65
N PRO A 13 13.08 5.27 -9.03
CA PRO A 13 14.41 5.45 -9.64
C PRO A 13 15.20 4.15 -9.86
N ASP A 14 14.87 3.08 -9.12
CA ASP A 14 15.52 1.76 -9.23
C ASP A 14 14.50 0.61 -9.17
N GLY A 15 13.30 0.84 -9.73
CA GLY A 15 12.52 -0.22 -10.36
C GLY A 15 11.80 -1.24 -9.47
N GLY A 16 11.45 -0.96 -8.21
CA GLY A 16 10.82 -1.98 -7.34
C GLY A 16 9.42 -1.67 -6.81
N SER A 17 9.15 -0.42 -6.43
CA SER A 17 8.06 -0.13 -5.49
C SER A 17 7.69 1.35 -5.47
N PRO A 18 6.53 1.70 -4.89
CA PRO A 18 5.49 0.76 -4.45
C PRO A 18 4.72 0.11 -5.60
N THR A 19 4.17 -1.08 -5.32
CA THR A 19 3.31 -1.86 -6.22
C THR A 19 2.04 -2.27 -5.47
N VAL A 20 0.90 -2.23 -6.15
CA VAL A 20 -0.43 -2.50 -5.58
C VAL A 20 -1.11 -3.60 -6.37
N TRP A 21 -1.72 -4.53 -5.62
CA TRP A 21 -2.61 -5.57 -6.12
C TRP A 21 -3.92 -5.58 -5.33
N VAL A 22 -4.95 -6.20 -5.90
CA VAL A 22 -6.16 -6.63 -5.19
C VAL A 22 -6.15 -8.15 -5.14
N ASP A 23 -6.45 -8.74 -3.99
CA ASP A 23 -6.79 -10.15 -3.93
C ASP A 23 -8.27 -10.32 -4.28
N ASP A 24 -8.57 -10.93 -5.43
CA ASP A 24 -9.96 -11.13 -5.87
C ASP A 24 -10.70 -12.17 -4.99
N GLU A 25 -10.02 -12.90 -4.09
CA GLU A 25 -10.68 -13.83 -3.17
C GLU A 25 -11.43 -13.13 -2.04
N ASP A 26 -10.88 -12.06 -1.47
CA ASP A 26 -11.44 -11.36 -0.31
C ASP A 26 -11.58 -9.84 -0.48
N GLY A 27 -11.09 -9.29 -1.60
CA GLY A 27 -11.09 -7.87 -1.90
C GLY A 27 -10.05 -7.06 -1.13
N SER A 28 -9.10 -7.72 -0.45
CA SER A 28 -8.02 -7.05 0.26
C SER A 28 -7.02 -6.40 -0.68
N ILE A 29 -6.41 -5.31 -0.22
CA ILE A 29 -5.38 -4.58 -0.96
C ILE A 29 -4.01 -5.05 -0.48
N VAL A 30 -3.20 -5.55 -1.41
CA VAL A 30 -1.83 -5.96 -1.14
C VAL A 30 -0.88 -4.88 -1.66
N VAL A 31 0.06 -4.46 -0.82
CA VAL A 31 1.02 -3.39 -1.15
C VAL A 31 2.44 -3.85 -0.86
N GLN A 32 3.31 -3.73 -1.86
CA GLN A 32 4.75 -3.76 -1.69
C GLN A 32 5.27 -2.32 -1.71
N GLY A 33 6.12 -1.95 -0.76
CA GLY A 33 6.63 -0.58 -0.62
C GLY A 33 7.93 -0.51 0.17
N TRP A 34 8.44 0.70 0.35
CA TRP A 34 9.63 0.93 1.19
C TRP A 34 9.23 0.97 2.66
N LYS A 35 9.91 0.15 3.46
CA LYS A 35 9.79 0.19 4.92
C LYS A 35 10.30 1.54 5.44
N ILE A 36 9.59 2.10 6.40
CA ILE A 36 10.04 3.28 7.13
C ILE A 36 10.91 2.82 8.30
N GLU A 37 12.19 3.23 8.30
CA GLU A 37 13.13 2.97 9.40
C GLU A 37 13.51 4.23 10.18
N ASP A 38 13.08 5.41 9.70
CA ASP A 38 13.29 6.69 10.37
C ASP A 38 12.55 6.75 11.72
N ALA A 39 13.31 6.92 12.81
CA ALA A 39 12.79 6.89 14.16
C ALA A 39 11.79 8.03 14.43
N ALA A 40 11.98 9.21 13.86
CA ALA A 40 11.07 10.34 14.07
C ALA A 40 9.69 10.06 13.45
N THR A 41 9.67 9.52 12.23
CA THR A 41 8.45 9.10 11.55
C THR A 41 7.77 7.95 12.30
N LEU A 42 8.53 6.92 12.71
CA LEU A 42 7.98 5.80 13.47
C LEU A 42 7.39 6.24 14.82
N ALA A 43 8.04 7.16 15.53
CA ALA A 43 7.50 7.72 16.77
C ALA A 43 6.18 8.48 16.53
N ALA A 44 6.07 9.23 15.43
CA ALA A 44 4.83 9.91 15.06
C ALA A 44 3.69 8.93 14.74
N VAL A 45 3.99 7.79 14.10
CA VAL A 45 3.01 6.70 13.90
C VAL A 45 2.65 6.06 15.24
N GLN A 46 3.65 5.79 16.09
CA GLN A 46 3.43 5.15 17.40
C GLN A 46 2.63 6.02 18.38
N ALA A 47 2.61 7.33 18.15
CA ALA A 47 1.78 8.25 18.93
C ALA A 47 0.27 8.02 18.73
N THR A 48 -0.16 7.35 17.66
CA THR A 48 -1.57 6.99 17.43
C THR A 48 -1.88 5.53 17.81
N GLY A 49 -0.87 4.68 17.98
CA GLY A 49 -1.05 3.29 18.41
C GLY A 49 0.25 2.46 18.28
N PRO A 50 0.35 1.31 18.97
CA PRO A 50 1.53 0.46 18.87
C PRO A 50 1.70 -0.12 17.46
N ILE A 51 2.94 -0.45 17.08
CA ILE A 51 3.27 -1.23 15.87
C ILE A 51 3.78 -2.61 16.35
N PRO A 52 2.93 -3.64 16.39
CA PRO A 52 3.30 -5.01 16.74
C PRO A 52 4.37 -5.60 15.82
N ASP A 53 5.08 -6.63 16.29
CA ASP A 53 6.20 -7.27 15.57
C ASP A 53 5.85 -7.80 14.17
N ARG A 54 4.57 -8.14 13.94
CA ARG A 54 4.06 -8.66 12.65
C ARG A 54 3.60 -7.56 11.70
N GLU A 55 3.72 -6.29 12.08
CA GLU A 55 3.28 -5.14 11.30
C GLU A 55 4.48 -4.33 10.82
N THR A 56 4.30 -3.62 9.70
CA THR A 56 5.33 -2.73 9.15
C THR A 56 4.67 -1.47 8.61
N VAL A 57 5.38 -0.35 8.71
CA VAL A 57 4.94 0.90 8.12
C VAL A 57 5.62 1.06 6.76
N LEU A 58 4.82 1.30 5.72
CA LEU A 58 5.30 1.54 4.37
C LEU A 58 5.04 2.99 3.97
N ARG A 59 5.93 3.55 3.16
CA ARG A 59 5.70 4.85 2.51
C ARG A 59 5.18 4.64 1.10
N LEU A 60 4.00 5.21 0.82
CA LEU A 60 3.44 5.30 -0.52
C LEU A 60 3.49 6.76 -0.98
N PRO A 61 4.13 7.07 -2.12
CA PRO A 61 4.08 8.41 -2.71
C PRO A 61 2.66 8.78 -3.13
N SER A 62 2.30 10.06 -3.04
CA SER A 62 0.96 10.56 -3.39
C SER A 62 0.53 10.26 -4.83
N ARG A 63 1.48 10.11 -5.75
CA ARG A 63 1.22 9.66 -7.13
C ARG A 63 0.64 8.24 -7.25
N MET A 64 0.63 7.46 -6.16
CA MET A 64 -0.04 6.16 -6.10
C MET A 64 -1.55 6.25 -5.84
N VAL A 65 -2.05 7.42 -5.42
CA VAL A 65 -3.47 7.63 -5.09
C VAL A 65 -4.42 7.19 -6.20
N PRO A 66 -4.18 7.47 -7.50
CA PRO A 66 -5.07 7.01 -8.57
C PRO A 66 -5.23 5.48 -8.60
N PHE A 67 -4.17 4.71 -8.36
CA PHE A 67 -4.25 3.24 -8.31
C PHE A 67 -5.09 2.77 -7.12
N LEU A 68 -4.98 3.43 -5.96
CA LEU A 68 -5.81 3.11 -4.79
C LEU A 68 -7.28 3.47 -5.00
N GLN A 69 -7.56 4.55 -5.74
CA GLN A 69 -8.91 4.95 -6.12
C GLN A 69 -9.56 3.96 -7.09
N GLU A 70 -8.79 3.40 -8.02
CA GLU A 70 -9.28 2.35 -8.94
C GLU A 70 -9.76 1.12 -8.15
N VAL A 71 -9.01 0.70 -7.13
CA VAL A 71 -9.41 -0.39 -6.24
C VAL A 71 -10.70 -0.07 -5.48
N TYR A 72 -10.80 1.14 -4.94
CA TYR A 72 -11.99 1.57 -4.20
C TYR A 72 -13.22 1.73 -5.10
N GLY A 73 -13.04 2.26 -6.32
CA GLY A 73 -14.12 2.47 -7.28
C GLY A 73 -14.68 1.16 -7.83
N ALA A 74 -13.81 0.20 -8.14
CA ALA A 74 -14.23 -1.13 -8.61
C ALA A 74 -15.07 -1.92 -7.58
N GLY A 75 -14.92 -1.61 -6.29
CA GLY A 75 -15.66 -2.28 -5.20
C GLY A 75 -17.03 -1.70 -4.87
N VAL A 76 -17.41 -0.54 -5.45
CA VAL A 76 -18.70 0.12 -5.18
C VAL A 76 -19.74 -0.18 -6.28
N GLU A 77 -19.31 -0.65 -7.45
CA GLU A 77 -20.21 -0.91 -8.59
C GLU A 77 -20.80 -2.33 -8.63
N ASP A 78 -20.36 -3.26 -7.75
CA ASP A 78 -20.88 -4.64 -7.71
C ASP A 78 -20.95 -5.22 -6.28
N ARG A 79 -21.66 -4.56 -5.36
CA ARG A 79 -22.17 -5.18 -4.12
C ARG A 79 -23.54 -4.68 -3.74
#